data_AF-T1VZC3-F1
#
_entry.id   AF-T1VZC3-F1
#
_cell.length_a   1.000
_cell.length_b   1.000
_cell.length_c   1.000
_cell.angle_alpha   90.00
_cell.angle_beta   90.00
_cell.angle_gamma   90.00
#
_symmetry.space_group_name_H-M   'P 1'
#
loop_
_entity.id
_entity.type
_entity.pdbx_description
1 polymer ?
#
loop_
_entity_poly.entity_id
_entity_poly.type
_entity_poly.pdbx_seq_one_letter_code
_entity_poly.pdbx_strand_id
1 'polypeptide(L)' 'VACPRILKPVCGSDSFTYDNECGICAYNAEHHTNITKMHDGECKLEIG' A
#
# COMPACT_ATOMS: atom_id res chain seq x y z
N VAL A 1 12.41 6.68 4.27
CA VAL A 1 11.12 7.34 4.55
C VAL A 1 10.76 7.13 6.02
N ALA A 2 10.31 8.16 6.73
CA ALA A 2 9.77 8.01 8.09
C ALA A 2 8.24 7.91 7.98
N CYS A 3 7.65 6.80 8.45
CA CYS A 3 6.20 6.58 8.40
C CYS A 3 5.57 6.62 9.79
N PRO A 4 4.37 7.21 9.93
CA PRO A 4 3.58 7.06 11.14
C PRO A 4 3.15 5.61 11.30
N ARG A 5 3.16 5.09 12.54
CA ARG A 5 2.64 3.75 12.88
C ARG A 5 1.12 3.75 13.00
N ILE A 6 0.44 4.26 11.97
CA ILE A 6 -1.02 4.33 11.91
C ILE A 6 -1.50 3.21 10.99
N LEU A 7 -2.38 2.35 11.48
CA LEU A 7 -3.03 1.33 10.67
C LEU A 7 -4.22 1.96 9.94
N LYS A 8 -4.05 2.20 8.64
CA LYS A 8 -5.07 2.70 7.71
C LYS A 8 -4.88 1.95 6.38
N PRO A 9 -5.38 0.71 6.26
CA PRO A 9 -5.09 -0.13 5.11
C PRO A 9 -5.44 0.55 3.80
N VAL A 10 -4.60 0.38 2.79
CA VAL A 10 -4.82 0.88 1.42
C VAL A 10 -4.46 -0.19 0.42
N CYS A 11 -5.17 -0.21 -0.71
CA CYS A 11 -4.87 -1.12 -1.80
C CYS A 11 -3.92 -0.44 -2.78
N GLY A 12 -2.78 -1.07 -3.06
CA GLY A 12 -1.82 -0.66 -4.08
C GLY A 12 -2.27 -1.04 -5.49
N SER A 13 -1.72 -0.36 -6.49
CA SER A 13 -1.91 -0.67 -7.92
C SER A 13 -1.34 -2.02 -8.34
N ASP A 14 -0.54 -2.64 -7.49
CA ASP A 14 -0.03 -4.01 -7.60
C ASP A 14 -0.97 -5.05 -6.97
N SER A 15 -2.17 -4.63 -6.56
CA SER A 15 -3.15 -5.47 -5.85
C SER A 15 -2.67 -5.99 -4.49
N PHE A 16 -1.66 -5.35 -3.89
CA PHE A 16 -1.21 -5.64 -2.53
C PHE A 16 -1.78 -4.64 -1.53
N THR A 17 -2.14 -5.13 -0.34
CA THR A 17 -2.62 -4.30 0.77
C THR A 17 -1.43 -3.77 1.58
N TYR A 18 -1.36 -2.45 1.75
CA TYR A 18 -0.35 -1.80 2.59
C TYR A 18 -0.98 -1.26 3.87
N ASP A 19 -0.24 -1.29 4.98
CA ASP A 19 -0.70 -0.80 6.29
C ASP A 19 -1.20 0.65 6.26
N ASN A 20 -0.65 1.47 5.36
CA ASN A 20 -1.06 2.84 5.05
C ASN A 20 -0.39 3.35 3.77
N GLU A 21 -0.79 4.55 3.32
CA GLU A 21 -0.19 5.24 2.17
C GLU A 21 1.32 5.43 2.28
N CYS A 22 1.83 5.65 3.49
CA CYS A 22 3.27 5.78 3.69
C CYS A 22 3.99 4.45 3.48
N GLY A 23 3.33 3.32 3.78
CA GLY A 23 3.81 1.98 3.43
C GLY A 23 4.08 1.82 1.94
N ILE A 24 3.18 2.32 1.08
CA ILE A 24 3.41 2.35 -0.39
C ILE A 24 4.66 3.18 -0.72
N CYS A 25 4.80 4.37 -0.16
CA CYS A 25 5.96 5.23 -0.41
C CYS A 25 7.28 4.61 0.06
N ALA A 26 7.29 3.96 1.23
CA ALA A 26 8.45 3.27 1.76
C ALA A 26 8.85 2.10 0.85
N TYR A 27 7.88 1.31 0.42
CA TYR A 27 8.09 0.18 -0.48
C TYR A 27 8.64 0.65 -1.84
N ASN A 28 8.05 1.70 -2.43
CA ASN A 28 8.56 2.29 -3.68
C ASN A 28 10.00 2.78 -3.56
N ALA A 29 10.35 3.40 -2.43
CA ALA A 29 11.71 3.90 -2.18
C ALA A 29 12.73 2.77 -2.00
N GLU A 30 12.33 1.65 -1.39
CA GLU A 30 13.21 0.49 -1.15
C GLU A 30 13.36 -0.41 -2.37
N HIS A 31 12.27 -0.66 -3.09
CA HIS A 31 12.23 -1.60 -4.21
C HIS A 31 12.35 -0.93 -5.58
N HIS A 32 12.48 0.39 -5.63
CA HIS A 32 12.48 1.17 -6.88
C HIS A 32 11.25 0.90 -7.76
N THR A 33 10.09 0.73 -7.12
CA THR A 33 8.79 0.52 -7.77
C THR A 33 7.98 1.83 -7.83
N ASN A 34 6.91 1.82 -8.61
CA ASN A 34 6.00 2.96 -8.75
C ASN A 34 4.55 2.56 -8.47
N ILE A 35 4.33 1.94 -7.31
CA ILE A 35 3.00 1.56 -6.85
C ILE A 35 2.25 2.82 -6.44
N THR A 36 1.01 2.92 -6.92
CA THR A 36 0.10 4.02 -6.59
C THR A 36 -1.02 3.49 -5.73
N LYS A 37 -1.63 4.35 -4.90
CA LYS A 37 -2.84 3.97 -4.18
C LYS A 37 -3.99 3.80 -5.19
N MET A 38 -4.59 2.63 -5.19
CA MET A 38 -5.79 2.34 -5.98
C MET A 38 -7.05 2.80 -5.23
N HIS A 39 -7.23 2.37 -3.99
CA HIS A 39 -8.33 2.83 -3.12
C HIS A 39 -7.97 2.68 -1.64
N ASP A 40 -8.74 3.35 -0.78
CA ASP A 40 -8.66 3.16 0.67
C ASP A 40 -9.29 1.82 1.07
N GLY A 41 -8.77 1.20 2.14
CA GLY A 41 -9.13 -0.16 2.55
C GLY A 41 -8.23 -1.23 1.94
N GLU A 42 -8.39 -2.47 2.40
CA GLU A 42 -7.63 -3.62 1.90
C GLU A 42 -8.01 -3.94 0.45
N CYS A 43 -7.05 -4.43 -0.34
CA CYS A 43 -7.37 -5.01 -1.63
C CYS A 43 -8.36 -6.16 -1.44
N LYS A 44 -9.37 -6.21 -2.31
CA LYS A 44 -10.27 -7.36 -2.36
C LYS A 44 -9.44 -8.56 -2.79
N LEU A 45 -9.13 -9.46 -1.85
CA LEU A 45 -8.80 -10.83 -2.20
C LEU A 45 -10.06 -11.38 -2.87
N GLU A 46 -10.04 -11.47 -4.19
CA GLU A 46 -11.02 -12.23 -4.97
C GLU A 46 -10.98 -13.68 -4.45
N ILE A 47 -11.79 -13.97 -3.43
CA ILE A 47 -12.16 -15.34 -3.10
C ILE A 47 -13.18 -15.74 -4.16
N GLY A 48 -12.69 -16.39 -5.21
CA GLY A 48 -13.43 -17.31 -6.09
C GLY A 48 -14.49 -16.69 -6.99
#